data_AF-A0A8X6LZ02-F1
#
_entry.id   AF-A0A8X6LZ02-F1
#
_cell.length_a   1.000
_cell.length_b   1.000
_cell.length_c   1.000
_cell.angle_alpha   90.00
_cell.angle_beta   90.00
_cell.angle_gamma   90.00
#
_symmetry.space_group_name_H-M   'P 1'
#
loop_
_entity.id
_entity.type
_entity.pdbx_description
1 polymer ?
#
loop_
_entity_poly.entity_id
_entity_poly.type
_entity_poly.pdbx_seq_one_letter_code
_entity_poly.pdbx_strand_id
1 'polypeptide(L)'
;MLSLNMEDISAVKIPAFVSSHPALWFSMLEPTFDLAVSKPITDERIKYNDCVSHLSPVATMAVRDVILSPVSTNPYSKLKEEVIARCG
;
A
#
# COMPACT_ATOMS: atom_id res chain seq x y z
N MET A 1 28.95 -10.87 1.60
CA MET A 1 27.92 -10.09 0.90
C MET A 1 26.70 -11.00 0.82
N LEU A 2 25.68 -10.80 1.65
CA LEU A 2 24.48 -11.63 1.63
C LEU A 2 23.70 -11.25 0.37
N SER A 3 23.65 -12.16 -0.61
CA SER A 3 22.74 -12.05 -1.74
C SER A 3 21.33 -12.20 -1.19
N LEU A 4 20.55 -11.10 -1.17
CA LEU A 4 19.11 -11.21 -1.00
C LEU A 4 18.58 -11.89 -2.26
N ASN A 5 18.11 -13.13 -2.13
CA ASN A 5 17.44 -13.81 -3.22
C ASN A 5 16.16 -13.01 -3.53
N MET A 6 15.95 -12.66 -4.80
CA MET A 6 14.75 -11.95 -5.27
C MET A 6 13.43 -12.71 -4.96
N GLU A 7 13.52 -13.97 -4.54
CA GLU A 7 12.43 -14.83 -4.08
C GLU A 7 11.97 -14.54 -2.64
N ASP A 8 12.74 -13.79 -1.82
CA ASP A 8 12.32 -13.34 -0.47
C ASP A 8 11.44 -12.08 -0.50
N ILE A 9 11.16 -11.54 -1.68
CA ILE A 9 10.11 -10.54 -1.82
C ILE A 9 8.79 -11.29 -1.70
N SER A 10 8.12 -11.15 -0.55
CA SER A 10 6.75 -11.58 -0.35
C SER A 10 5.89 -11.10 -1.52
N ALA A 11 5.64 -11.97 -2.51
CA ALA A 11 4.90 -11.63 -3.71
C ALA A 11 3.41 -11.53 -3.38
N VAL A 12 3.01 -10.41 -2.79
CA VAL A 12 1.61 -10.06 -2.61
C VAL A 12 1.06 -9.69 -3.98
N LYS A 13 -0.02 -10.36 -4.39
CA LYS A 13 -0.71 -10.04 -5.63
C LYS A 13 -1.63 -8.84 -5.40
N ILE A 14 -1.08 -7.65 -5.53
CA ILE A 14 -1.82 -6.40 -5.34
C ILE A 14 -2.87 -6.22 -6.45
N PRO A 15 -4.15 -5.95 -6.12
CA PRO A 15 -5.17 -5.67 -7.13
C PRO A 15 -4.91 -4.33 -7.82
N ALA A 16 -5.37 -4.21 -9.07
CA ALA A 16 -5.32 -2.95 -9.80
C ALA A 16 -6.12 -1.85 -9.06
N PHE A 17 -5.58 -0.63 -9.03
CA PHE A 17 -6.19 0.49 -8.31
C PHE A 17 -7.53 0.92 -8.93
N VAL A 18 -8.57 0.97 -8.11
CA VAL A 18 -9.92 1.40 -8.52
C VAL A 18 -10.10 2.87 -8.17
N SER A 19 -9.63 3.75 -9.06
CA SER A 19 -9.60 5.20 -8.81
C SER A 19 -10.97 5.82 -8.50
N SER A 20 -12.06 5.24 -9.00
CA SER A 20 -13.42 5.72 -8.73
C SER A 20 -13.98 5.28 -7.37
N HIS A 21 -13.37 4.29 -6.72
CA HIS A 21 -13.81 3.73 -5.45
C HIS A 21 -12.60 3.29 -4.61
N PRO A 22 -11.77 4.23 -4.11
CA PRO A 22 -10.55 3.90 -3.37
C PRO A 22 -10.81 3.04 -2.13
N ALA A 23 -11.92 3.25 -1.43
CA ALA A 23 -12.31 2.43 -0.29
C ALA A 23 -12.51 0.95 -0.67
N LEU A 24 -13.14 0.68 -1.82
CA LEU A 24 -13.30 -0.68 -2.35
C LEU A 24 -11.93 -1.29 -2.66
N TRP A 25 -11.02 -0.52 -3.25
CA TRP A 25 -9.67 -1.02 -3.53
C TRP A 25 -8.94 -1.45 -2.26
N PHE A 26 -8.97 -0.65 -1.19
CA PHE A 26 -8.38 -1.05 0.09
C PHE A 26 -9.00 -2.33 0.66
N SER A 27 -10.32 -2.48 0.58
CA SER A 27 -11.00 -3.71 1.02
C SER A 27 -10.60 -4.95 0.22
N MET A 28 -10.25 -4.80 -1.06
CA MET A 28 -9.71 -5.89 -1.88
C MET A 28 -8.23 -6.16 -1.61
N LEU A 29 -7.47 -5.11 -1.29
CA LEU A 29 -6.03 -5.18 -1.04
C LEU A 29 -5.71 -5.84 0.30
N GLU A 30 -6.37 -5.44 1.38
CA GLU A 30 -6.03 -5.87 2.75
C GLU A 30 -5.97 -7.40 2.92
N PRO A 31 -6.91 -8.21 2.38
CA PRO A 31 -6.81 -9.67 2.44
C PRO A 31 -5.56 -10.25 1.76
N THR A 32 -4.98 -9.57 0.79
CA THR A 32 -3.77 -10.05 0.10
C THR A 32 -2.54 -9.97 1.01
N PHE A 33 -2.51 -9.03 1.96
CA PHE A 33 -1.46 -8.97 2.98
C PHE A 33 -1.57 -10.12 3.98
N ASP A 34 -2.78 -10.51 4.35
CA ASP A 34 -3.01 -11.65 5.25
C ASP A 34 -2.67 -12.99 4.58
N LEU A 35 -2.89 -13.09 3.27
CA LEU A 35 -2.66 -14.29 2.46
C LEU A 35 -1.28 -14.34 1.79
N ALA A 36 -0.35 -13.46 2.17
CA ALA A 36 1.00 -13.43 1.62
C ALA A 36 1.73 -14.78 1.79
N VAL A 37 2.43 -15.22 0.74
CA VAL A 37 2.91 -16.61 0.56
C VAL A 37 3.83 -17.07 1.70
N SER A 38 4.77 -16.23 2.14
CA SER A 38 5.74 -16.61 3.17
C SER A 38 5.15 -16.47 4.58
N LYS A 39 4.44 -15.36 4.83
CA LYS A 39 3.74 -15.04 6.08
C LYS A 39 2.86 -13.82 5.90
N PRO A 40 1.83 -13.62 6.76
CA PRO A 40 1.05 -12.39 6.77
C PRO A 40 1.93 -11.14 6.90
N ILE A 41 1.65 -10.13 6.07
CA ILE A 41 2.28 -8.82 6.18
C ILE A 41 1.53 -7.99 7.20
N THR A 42 2.16 -7.75 8.35
CA THR A 42 1.61 -6.92 9.42
C THR A 42 2.35 -5.59 9.59
N ASP A 43 3.53 -5.45 8.99
CA ASP A 43 4.35 -4.25 9.08
C ASP A 43 3.72 -3.10 8.26
N GLU A 44 3.37 -2.01 8.94
CA GLU A 44 2.74 -0.83 8.34
C GLU A 44 3.60 -0.19 7.24
N ARG A 45 4.94 -0.22 7.37
CA ARG A 45 5.84 0.37 6.37
C ARG A 45 5.87 -0.48 5.10
N ILE A 46 5.82 -1.81 5.22
CA ILE A 46 5.72 -2.69 4.05
C ILE A 46 4.40 -2.43 3.33
N LYS A 47 3.27 -2.48 4.04
CA LYS A 47 1.94 -2.19 3.47
C LYS A 47 1.89 -0.82 2.78
N TYR A 48 2.48 0.20 3.43
CA TYR A 48 2.56 1.55 2.90
C TYR A 48 3.33 1.59 1.56
N ASN A 49 4.51 0.98 1.50
CA ASN A 49 5.34 0.97 0.28
C ASN A 49 4.64 0.25 -0.87
N ASP A 50 3.97 -0.87 -0.59
CA ASP A 50 3.17 -1.59 -1.59
C ASP A 50 2.02 -0.74 -2.11
N CYS A 51 1.32 -0.02 -1.23
CA CYS A 51 0.24 0.86 -1.64
C CYS A 51 0.72 2.00 -2.52
N VAL A 52 1.75 2.73 -2.11
CA VAL A 52 2.29 3.88 -2.87
C VAL A 52 2.69 3.46 -4.28
N SER A 53 3.27 2.26 -4.43
CA SER A 53 3.72 1.74 -5.73
C SER A 53 2.56 1.38 -6.68
N HIS A 54 1.33 1.27 -6.17
CA HIS A 54 0.16 0.86 -6.96
C HIS A 54 -0.92 1.94 -7.08
N LEU A 55 -0.75 3.11 -6.45
CA LEU A 55 -1.64 4.24 -6.65
C LEU A 55 -1.57 4.74 -8.11
N SER A 56 -2.71 5.23 -8.63
CA SER A 56 -2.71 5.91 -9.92
C SER A 56 -1.98 7.26 -9.84
N PRO A 57 -1.46 7.82 -10.95
CA PRO A 57 -0.79 9.12 -10.93
C PRO A 57 -1.63 10.25 -10.30
N VAL A 58 -2.94 10.23 -10.53
CA VAL A 58 -3.88 11.22 -9.97
C VAL A 58 -3.97 11.06 -8.45
N ALA A 59 -4.15 9.84 -7.94
CA ALA A 59 -4.21 9.59 -6.50
C ALA A 59 -2.86 9.91 -5.82
N THR A 60 -1.74 9.49 -6.41
CA THR A 60 -0.38 9.82 -5.95
C THR A 60 -0.18 11.33 -5.82
N MET A 61 -0.64 12.11 -6.80
CA MET A 61 -0.53 13.56 -6.74
C MET A 61 -1.42 14.18 -5.66
N ALA A 62 -2.61 13.61 -5.41
CA ALA A 62 -3.57 14.09 -4.41
C ALA A 62 -3.07 13.91 -2.97
N VAL A 63 -2.26 12.88 -2.70
CA VAL A 63 -1.65 12.60 -1.39
C VAL A 63 -0.14 12.83 -1.35
N ARG A 64 0.40 13.65 -2.25
CA ARG A 64 1.86 13.87 -2.37
C ARG A 64 2.53 14.32 -1.08
N ASP A 65 1.85 15.10 -0.25
CA ASP A 65 2.31 15.56 1.06
C ASP A 65 2.50 14.38 2.03
N VAL A 66 1.57 13.42 2.02
CA VAL A 66 1.67 12.18 2.81
C VAL A 66 2.84 11.33 2.33
N ILE A 67 3.09 11.30 1.01
CA ILE A 67 4.18 10.52 0.42
C ILE A 67 5.54 11.16 0.67
N LEU A 68 5.65 12.48 0.51
CA LEU A 68 6.91 13.23 0.67
C LEU A 68 7.29 13.43 2.14
N SER A 69 6.33 13.39 3.06
CA SER A 69 6.54 13.52 4.49
C SER A 69 5.76 12.45 5.27
N PRO A 70 6.15 11.16 5.16
CA PRO A 70 5.43 10.06 5.78
C PRO A 70 5.53 10.14 7.30
N VAL A 71 4.40 9.87 7.97
CA VAL A 71 4.37 9.76 9.43
C VAL A 71 5.15 8.54 9.91
N SER A 72 5.77 8.64 11.09
CA SER A 72 6.54 7.54 11.68
C SER A 72 5.67 6.41 12.22
N THR A 73 4.44 6.73 12.63
CA THR A 73 3.53 5.81 13.32
C THR A 73 2.35 5.52 12.40
N ASN A 74 2.11 4.23 12.15
CA ASN A 74 1.02 3.72 11.31
C ASN A 74 0.90 4.41 9.92
N PRO A 75 2.00 4.46 9.14
CA PRO A 75 2.01 5.14 7.84
C PRO A 75 0.98 4.60 6.84
N TYR A 76 0.71 3.29 6.83
CA TYR A 76 -0.29 2.71 5.93
C TYR A 76 -1.70 3.18 6.30
N SER A 77 -2.02 3.17 7.60
CA SER A 77 -3.31 3.64 8.10
C SER A 77 -3.56 5.10 7.71
N LYS A 78 -2.55 5.97 7.89
CA LYS A 78 -2.64 7.38 7.48
C LYS A 78 -2.80 7.54 5.96
N LEU A 79 -2.04 6.78 5.17
CA LEU A 79 -2.17 6.82 3.71
C LEU A 79 -3.57 6.39 3.27
N LYS A 80 -4.12 5.31 3.84
CA LYS A 80 -5.47 4.80 3.53
C LYS A 80 -6.54 5.86 3.78
N GLU A 81 -6.51 6.49 4.96
CA GLU A 81 -7.44 7.58 5.32
C GLU A 81 -7.40 8.71 4.30
N GLU A 82 -6.20 9.21 3.97
CA GLU A 82 -6.04 10.35 3.08
C GLU A 82 -6.38 10.03 1.61
N VAL A 83 -6.05 8.83 1.14
CA VAL A 83 -6.44 8.41 -0.22
C VAL A 83 -7.96 8.32 -0.34
N ILE A 84 -8.64 7.74 0.66
CA ILE A 84 -10.11 7.66 0.68
C ILE A 84 -10.72 9.06 0.76
N ALA A 85 -10.21 9.93 1.64
CA ALA A 85 -10.77 11.27 1.85
C ALA A 85 -10.61 12.19 0.64
N ARG A 86 -9.54 12.04 -0.14
CA ARG A 86 -9.21 12.97 -1.24
C ARG A 86 -9.55 12.43 -2.63
N CYS A 87 -9.77 11.12 -2.76
CA CYS A 87 -10.05 10.47 -4.05
C CYS A 87 -11.39 9.71 -4.07
N GLY A 88 -12.11 9.66 -2.95
CA GLY A 88 -13.39 8.96 -2.80
C GLY A 88 -14.61 9.86 -2.93
#